data_AF-A0AAV7H320-F1
#
_entry.id   AF-A0AAV7H320-F1
#
_cell.length_a   1.000
_cell.length_b   1.000
_cell.length_c   1.000
_cell.angle_alpha   90.00
_cell.angle_beta   90.00
_cell.angle_gamma   90.00
#
_symmetry.space_group_name_H-M   'P 1'
#
loop_
_entity.id
_entity.type
_entity.pdbx_description
1 polymer ?
#
loop_
_entity_poly.entity_id
_entity_poly.type
_entity_poly.pdbx_seq_one_letter_code
_entity_poly.pdbx_strand_id
1 'polypeptide(L)'
;MSGDRLPSKNIVIREDPIAPYDCECGPNKEARVNETASTITSDFLILFRKNFYFPNDVVTIIPKRSDRASLPPPGYLTVSETHLRVGLRFPSPAELIEILWQCGVNLSQFSFRAMSVTVGLIALFRDRGATLTPEHLSRMGRFTSDTHRRVTFRSKWLDLHTRDPSKNLANAFFFVKND
;
A
#
# COMPACT_ATOMS: atom_id res chain seq x y z
N MET A 1 -38.94 -13.75 -61.10
CA MET A 1 -38.16 -14.99 -61.27
C MET A 1 -37.18 -15.07 -60.12
N SER A 2 -37.21 -16.17 -59.35
CA SER A 2 -36.11 -16.79 -58.58
C SER A 2 -35.44 -15.94 -57.48
N GLY A 3 -35.26 -16.39 -56.24
CA GLY A 3 -35.42 -17.70 -55.62
C GLY A 3 -34.92 -17.63 -54.17
N ASP A 4 -35.45 -18.54 -53.37
CA ASP A 4 -35.37 -18.66 -51.91
C ASP A 4 -33.97 -18.88 -51.30
N ARG A 5 -33.81 -18.52 -50.02
CA ARG A 5 -33.56 -19.43 -48.87
C ARG A 5 -32.79 -18.76 -47.73
N LEU A 6 -33.39 -18.77 -46.54
CA LEU A 6 -32.69 -18.74 -45.25
C LEU A 6 -31.89 -20.04 -45.05
N PRO A 7 -30.79 -19.99 -44.27
CA PRO A 7 -30.62 -21.01 -43.25
C PRO A 7 -30.32 -20.45 -41.85
N SER A 8 -30.89 -21.15 -40.87
CA SER A 8 -30.69 -21.09 -39.43
C SER A 8 -29.30 -21.59 -38.99
N LYS A 9 -28.93 -21.31 -37.71
CA LYS A 9 -27.79 -21.78 -36.87
C LYS A 9 -26.65 -20.76 -36.73
N ASN A 10 -26.05 -20.50 -35.56
CA ASN A 10 -26.13 -21.06 -34.22
C ASN A 10 -25.68 -19.96 -33.24
N ILE A 11 -26.36 -19.80 -32.11
CA ILE A 11 -25.82 -19.12 -30.94
C ILE A 11 -24.70 -20.02 -30.42
N VAL A 12 -23.45 -19.58 -30.55
CA VAL A 12 -22.33 -20.19 -29.86
C VAL A 12 -21.88 -19.19 -28.81
N ILE A 13 -22.33 -19.45 -27.57
CA ILE A 13 -21.70 -18.93 -26.36
C ILE A 13 -20.28 -19.50 -26.39
N ARG A 14 -19.30 -18.65 -26.70
CA ARG A 14 -17.91 -19.00 -26.50
C ARG A 14 -17.58 -18.60 -25.07
N GLU A 15 -17.64 -19.58 -24.17
CA GLU A 15 -16.95 -19.50 -22.89
C GLU A 15 -15.46 -19.35 -23.21
N ASP A 16 -14.90 -18.17 -22.95
CA ASP A 16 -13.46 -18.01 -22.91
C ASP A 16 -12.93 -18.71 -21.64
N PRO A 17 -12.00 -19.67 -21.75
CA PRO A 17 -11.41 -20.28 -20.58
C PRO A 17 -10.60 -19.24 -19.81
N ILE A 18 -10.94 -19.06 -18.54
CA ILE A 18 -10.15 -18.32 -17.56
C ILE A 18 -8.77 -18.95 -17.55
N ALA A 19 -7.80 -18.29 -18.17
CA ALA A 19 -6.40 -18.63 -18.01
C ALA A 19 -6.03 -18.44 -16.53
N PRO A 20 -5.37 -19.41 -15.89
CA PRO A 20 -4.81 -19.20 -14.56
C PRO A 20 -3.76 -18.08 -14.67
N TYR A 21 -3.86 -17.10 -13.78
CA TYR A 21 -2.84 -16.06 -13.64
C TYR A 21 -1.56 -16.70 -13.10
N ASP A 22 -0.75 -17.27 -13.99
CA ASP A 22 0.64 -17.62 -13.73
C ASP A 22 1.43 -16.33 -13.60
N CYS A 23 1.54 -15.86 -12.37
CA CYS A 23 2.33 -14.69 -12.00
C CYS A 23 3.80 -15.09 -11.85
N GLU A 24 4.43 -15.46 -12.96
CA GLU A 24 5.87 -15.67 -13.08
C GLU A 24 6.39 -14.75 -14.18
N CYS A 25 6.94 -13.59 -13.80
CA CYS A 25 7.72 -12.77 -14.74
C CYS A 25 8.87 -12.07 -14.00
N GLY A 26 10.01 -12.76 -14.02
CA GLY A 26 11.42 -12.33 -14.14
C GLY A 26 11.93 -11.00 -13.56
N PRO A 27 13.20 -10.95 -13.12
CA PRO A 27 13.81 -9.74 -12.58
C PRO A 27 14.16 -8.79 -13.73
N ASN A 28 13.28 -7.85 -14.04
CA ASN A 28 13.60 -6.77 -14.97
C ASN A 28 14.61 -5.80 -14.32
N LYS A 29 15.83 -5.78 -14.89
CA LYS A 29 16.84 -4.74 -14.68
C LYS A 29 16.35 -3.43 -15.33
N GLU A 30 16.70 -2.31 -14.70
CA GLU A 30 16.44 -0.90 -15.06
C GLU A 30 15.10 -0.36 -14.50
N ALA A 31 15.04 0.56 -13.54
CA ALA A 31 15.98 1.60 -13.11
C ALA A 31 16.43 1.43 -11.64
N ARG A 32 17.74 1.44 -11.39
CA ARG A 32 18.27 1.62 -10.04
C ARG A 32 18.10 3.09 -9.64
N VAL A 33 16.92 3.44 -9.17
CA VAL A 33 16.74 4.66 -8.39
C VAL A 33 17.59 4.50 -7.13
N ASN A 34 18.48 5.47 -6.87
CA ASN A 34 19.27 5.56 -5.64
C ASN A 34 18.31 5.85 -4.47
N GLU A 35 17.53 4.85 -4.05
CA GLU A 35 16.91 4.90 -2.74
C GLU A 35 18.03 4.96 -1.69
N THR A 36 17.98 5.96 -0.82
CA THR A 36 19.02 6.22 0.17
C THR A 36 18.94 5.21 1.31
N ALA A 37 20.10 4.77 1.81
CA ALA A 37 20.17 3.94 3.02
C ALA A 37 19.55 4.66 4.22
N SER A 38 19.05 3.88 5.20
CA SER A 38 18.50 4.49 6.40
C SER A 38 19.58 5.21 7.22
N THR A 39 19.26 6.40 7.73
CA THR A 39 20.06 7.19 8.67
C THR A 39 19.65 6.93 10.12
N ILE A 40 18.63 6.10 10.37
CA ILE A 40 18.22 5.72 11.73
C ILE A 40 19.33 4.90 12.40
N THR A 41 19.74 5.33 13.58
CA THR A 41 20.60 4.57 14.49
C THR A 41 19.80 4.02 15.66
N SER A 42 20.43 3.17 16.48
CA SER A 42 19.84 2.68 17.73
C SER A 42 19.42 3.83 18.66
N ASP A 43 20.25 4.87 18.76
CA ASP A 43 19.98 6.03 19.62
C ASP A 43 18.74 6.81 19.14
N PHE A 44 18.59 6.97 17.82
CA PHE A 44 17.39 7.58 17.24
C PHE A 44 16.14 6.75 17.54
N LEU A 45 16.20 5.41 17.49
CA LEU A 45 15.06 4.56 17.85
C LEU A 45 14.65 4.71 19.31
N ILE A 46 15.61 4.80 20.23
CA ILE A 46 15.33 5.06 21.66
C ILE A 46 14.58 6.39 21.81
N LEU A 47 15.02 7.43 21.10
CA LEU A 47 14.36 8.73 21.10
C LEU A 47 12.94 8.65 20.52
N PHE A 48 12.74 7.91 19.42
CA PHE A 48 11.41 7.68 18.84
C PHE A 48 10.46 6.99 19.82
N ARG A 49 10.93 5.94 20.51
CA ARG A 49 10.13 5.22 21.50
C ARG A 49 9.66 6.14 22.62
N LYS A 50 10.56 7.01 23.11
CA LYS A 50 10.25 7.99 24.16
C LYS A 50 9.27 9.07 23.70
N ASN A 51 9.45 9.60 22.48
CA ASN A 51 8.69 10.77 22.02
C ASN A 51 7.27 10.42 21.51
N PHE A 52 7.06 9.21 21.01
CA PHE A 52 5.80 8.83 20.36
C PHE A 52 4.99 7.76 21.11
N TYR A 53 5.37 7.45 22.36
CA TYR A 53 4.76 6.39 23.18
C TYR A 53 4.65 5.08 22.40
N PHE A 54 5.75 4.71 21.75
CA PHE A 54 5.82 3.51 20.94
C PHE A 54 5.85 2.29 21.86
N PRO A 55 4.94 1.32 21.73
CA PRO A 55 4.83 0.20 22.67
C PRO A 55 6.11 -0.64 22.74
N ASN A 56 6.46 -1.12 23.94
CA ASN A 56 7.71 -1.87 24.18
C ASN A 56 7.69 -3.28 23.57
N ASP A 57 6.51 -3.86 23.46
CA ASP A 57 6.19 -5.16 22.86
C ASP A 57 6.33 -5.16 21.33
N VAL A 58 6.30 -4.00 20.68
CA VAL A 58 6.43 -3.93 19.23
C VAL A 58 7.88 -4.20 18.80
N VAL A 59 8.07 -5.23 17.99
CA VAL A 59 9.38 -5.63 17.46
C VAL A 59 9.85 -4.63 16.40
N THR A 60 10.99 -4.00 16.66
CA THR A 60 11.63 -3.00 15.77
C THR A 60 12.98 -3.49 15.27
N ILE A 61 13.24 -3.36 13.97
CA ILE A 61 14.54 -3.67 13.34
C ILE A 61 15.15 -2.40 12.75
N ILE A 62 16.43 -2.18 13.04
CA ILE A 62 17.25 -1.13 12.39
C ILE A 62 17.62 -1.61 10.98
N PRO A 63 17.33 -0.84 9.93
CA PRO A 63 17.69 -1.22 8.57
C PRO A 63 19.21 -1.26 8.37
N LYS A 64 19.68 -2.25 7.63
CA LYS A 64 21.07 -2.32 7.15
C LYS A 64 21.26 -1.34 5.99
N ARG A 65 22.52 -1.05 5.65
CA ARG A 65 22.86 -0.19 4.50
C ARG A 65 22.28 -0.66 3.17
N SER A 66 22.07 -1.96 3.03
CA SER A 66 21.46 -2.58 1.84
C SER A 66 19.94 -2.43 1.78
N ASP A 67 19.30 -2.16 2.92
CA ASP A 67 17.86 -2.23 3.06
C ASP A 67 17.19 -1.00 2.48
N ARG A 68 15.95 -1.20 2.03
CA ARG A 68 15.19 -0.22 1.26
C ARG A 68 13.84 0.01 1.93
N ALA A 69 13.45 1.29 1.99
CA ALA A 69 12.19 1.67 2.61
C ALA A 69 10.99 1.09 1.84
N SER A 70 11.12 0.90 0.52
CA SER A 70 10.08 0.30 -0.33
C SER A 70 10.06 -1.23 -0.30
N LEU A 71 11.03 -1.88 0.35
CA LEU A 71 11.14 -3.35 0.42
C LEU A 71 11.40 -3.79 1.87
N PRO A 72 10.39 -3.74 2.74
CA PRO A 72 10.54 -4.24 4.10
C PRO A 72 10.74 -5.78 4.11
N PRO A 73 11.42 -6.32 5.13
CA PRO A 73 11.46 -7.77 5.34
C PRO A 73 10.05 -8.37 5.44
N PRO A 74 9.84 -9.64 5.08
CA PRO A 74 8.53 -10.28 5.15
C PRO A 74 7.89 -10.16 6.54
N GLY A 75 6.65 -9.69 6.60
CA GLY A 75 5.93 -9.47 7.87
C GLY A 75 6.26 -8.15 8.58
N TYR A 76 7.13 -7.31 8.02
CA TYR A 76 7.46 -6.00 8.57
C TYR A 76 6.85 -4.86 7.75
N LEU A 77 6.58 -3.75 8.42
CA LEU A 77 6.18 -2.48 7.85
C LEU A 77 7.33 -1.50 7.96
N THR A 78 7.57 -0.73 6.91
CA THR A 78 8.49 0.42 6.96
C THR A 78 7.82 1.60 7.65
N VAL A 79 8.42 2.07 8.75
CA VAL A 79 7.94 3.19 9.56
C VAL A 79 8.99 4.30 9.57
N SER A 80 8.52 5.54 9.65
CA SER A 80 9.36 6.74 9.78
C SER A 80 8.69 7.72 10.73
N GLU A 81 9.41 8.76 11.12
CA GLU A 81 8.87 9.84 11.97
C GLU A 81 7.56 10.41 11.42
N THR A 82 7.49 10.59 10.10
CA THR A 82 6.30 11.15 9.44
C THR A 82 5.06 10.30 9.70
N HIS A 83 5.18 8.97 9.68
CA HIS A 83 4.09 8.05 9.98
C HIS A 83 3.62 8.16 11.44
N LEU A 84 4.55 8.36 12.38
CA LEU A 84 4.23 8.55 13.79
C LEU A 84 3.54 9.90 14.03
N ARG A 85 3.99 10.97 13.36
CA ARG A 85 3.41 12.32 13.46
C ARG A 85 1.99 12.40 12.91
N VAL A 86 1.63 11.58 11.92
CA VAL A 86 0.24 11.48 11.42
C VAL A 86 -0.67 10.63 12.30
N GLY A 87 -0.16 10.12 13.43
CA GLY A 87 -0.95 9.37 14.39
C GLY A 87 -1.05 7.88 14.12
N LEU A 88 -0.13 7.29 13.34
CA LEU A 88 -0.03 5.84 13.25
C LEU A 88 0.24 5.28 14.65
N ARG A 89 -0.65 4.40 15.12
CA ARG A 89 -0.54 3.69 16.39
C ARG A 89 -0.11 2.24 16.13
N PHE A 90 0.48 1.63 17.16
CA PHE A 90 0.90 0.24 17.12
C PHE A 90 0.15 -0.59 18.18
N PRO A 91 -0.19 -1.88 17.89
CA PRO A 91 -0.05 -2.52 16.58
C PRO A 91 -0.86 -1.78 15.50
N SER A 92 -0.31 -1.73 14.28
CA SER A 92 -0.96 -1.00 13.18
C SER A 92 -2.35 -1.59 12.95
N PRO A 93 -3.39 -0.77 12.75
CA PRO A 93 -4.75 -1.25 12.47
C PRO A 93 -4.76 -2.30 11.36
N ALA A 94 -5.45 -3.43 11.56
CA ALA A 94 -5.55 -4.49 10.54
C ALA A 94 -6.14 -3.93 9.23
N GLU A 95 -7.08 -2.99 9.34
CA GLU A 95 -7.69 -2.27 8.23
C GLU A 95 -6.63 -1.54 7.37
N LEU A 96 -5.62 -0.95 8.01
CA LEU A 96 -4.53 -0.29 7.28
C LEU A 96 -3.73 -1.31 6.47
N ILE A 97 -3.45 -2.48 7.05
CA ILE A 97 -2.68 -3.54 6.40
C ILE A 97 -3.44 -4.09 5.19
N GLU A 98 -4.75 -4.33 5.34
CA GLU A 98 -5.61 -4.78 4.25
C GLU A 98 -5.67 -3.75 3.10
N ILE A 99 -5.76 -2.45 3.43
CA ILE A 99 -5.75 -1.39 2.43
C ILE A 99 -4.41 -1.34 1.68
N LEU A 100 -3.29 -1.46 2.39
CA LEU A 100 -1.96 -1.50 1.79
C LEU A 100 -1.81 -2.70 0.85
N TRP A 101 -2.26 -3.87 1.32
CA TRP A 101 -2.25 -5.11 0.56
C TRP A 101 -3.08 -4.99 -0.72
N GLN A 102 -4.33 -4.52 -0.61
CA GLN A 102 -5.23 -4.35 -1.76
C GLN A 102 -4.68 -3.35 -2.78
N CYS A 103 -3.97 -2.33 -2.31
CA CYS A 103 -3.31 -1.36 -3.17
C CYS A 103 -1.99 -1.90 -3.78
N GLY A 104 -1.42 -2.97 -3.24
CA GLY A 104 -0.12 -3.50 -3.68
C GLY A 104 1.04 -2.53 -3.40
N VAL A 105 0.94 -1.73 -2.33
CA VAL A 105 1.92 -0.69 -1.99
C VAL A 105 2.38 -0.83 -0.54
N ASN A 106 3.60 -0.38 -0.29
CA ASN A 106 4.15 -0.36 1.06
C ASN A 106 3.77 0.92 1.80
N LEU A 107 3.74 0.85 3.13
CA LEU A 107 3.43 1.99 3.99
C LEU A 107 4.31 3.22 3.69
N SER A 108 5.60 3.00 3.41
CA SER A 108 6.56 4.05 3.04
C SER A 108 6.23 4.80 1.75
N GLN A 109 5.42 4.19 0.88
CA GLN A 109 4.96 4.80 -0.37
C GLN A 109 3.73 5.67 -0.15
N PHE A 110 3.08 5.66 1.03
CA PHE A 110 1.99 6.60 1.28
C PHE A 110 2.54 8.02 1.35
N SER A 111 1.85 8.96 0.69
CA SER A 111 2.09 10.38 0.95
C SER A 111 1.61 10.73 2.36
N PHE A 112 2.13 11.80 2.95
CA PHE A 112 1.65 12.30 4.24
C PHE A 112 0.13 12.48 4.26
N ARG A 113 -0.42 13.11 3.20
CA ARG A 113 -1.85 13.33 3.03
C ARG A 113 -2.61 12.01 2.93
N ALA A 114 -2.11 11.07 2.13
CA ALA A 114 -2.70 9.74 2.00
C ALA A 114 -2.81 9.06 3.36
N MET A 115 -1.72 9.09 4.11
CA MET A 115 -1.63 8.46 5.42
C MET A 115 -2.56 9.10 6.45
N SER A 116 -2.57 10.43 6.56
CA SER A 116 -3.47 11.14 7.49
C SER A 116 -4.93 10.84 7.21
N VAL A 117 -5.32 10.80 5.93
CA VAL A 117 -6.69 10.47 5.51
C VAL A 117 -7.04 9.04 5.90
N THR A 118 -6.19 8.07 5.57
CA THR A 118 -6.48 6.65 5.84
C THR A 118 -6.57 6.40 7.34
N VAL A 119 -5.64 6.93 8.15
CA VAL A 119 -5.71 6.83 9.62
C VAL A 119 -6.97 7.51 10.16
N GLY A 120 -7.33 8.70 9.63
CA GLY A 120 -8.54 9.41 10.02
C GLY A 120 -9.82 8.65 9.68
N LEU A 121 -9.90 8.00 8.52
CA LEU A 121 -11.04 7.17 8.13
C LEU A 121 -11.15 5.93 9.03
N ILE A 122 -10.03 5.27 9.34
CA ILE A 122 -10.02 4.12 10.26
C ILE A 122 -10.54 4.56 11.64
N ALA A 123 -10.06 5.68 12.16
CA ALA A 123 -10.52 6.21 13.43
C ALA A 123 -12.02 6.56 13.40
N LEU A 124 -12.49 7.20 12.33
CA LEU A 124 -13.90 7.55 12.16
C LEU A 124 -14.82 6.33 12.09
N PHE A 125 -14.42 5.28 11.36
CA PHE A 125 -15.21 4.05 11.28
C PHE A 125 -15.31 3.38 12.65
N ARG A 126 -14.17 3.29 13.36
CA ARG A 126 -14.13 2.70 14.72
C ARG A 126 -14.99 3.46 15.71
N ASP A 127 -14.98 4.80 15.67
CA ASP A 127 -15.83 5.65 16.51
C ASP A 127 -17.33 5.40 16.26
N ARG A 128 -17.70 4.99 15.04
CA ARG A 128 -19.06 4.61 14.67
C ARG A 128 -19.37 3.12 14.88
N GLY A 129 -18.48 2.35 15.50
CA GLY A 129 -18.66 0.92 15.72
C GLY A 129 -18.56 0.08 14.44
N ALA A 130 -17.89 0.59 13.41
CA ALA A 130 -17.69 -0.07 12.12
C ALA A 130 -16.19 -0.29 11.83
N THR A 131 -15.90 -1.20 10.89
CA THR A 131 -14.54 -1.47 10.40
C THR A 131 -14.40 -0.93 8.99
N LEU A 132 -13.34 -0.18 8.73
CA LEU A 132 -13.03 0.27 7.38
C LEU A 132 -12.51 -0.92 6.57
N THR A 133 -13.13 -1.20 5.41
CA THR A 133 -12.73 -2.30 4.54
C THR A 133 -12.38 -1.74 3.15
N PRO A 134 -11.61 -2.48 2.33
CA PRO A 134 -11.30 -2.05 0.97
C PRO A 134 -12.56 -1.83 0.09
N GLU A 135 -13.66 -2.54 0.34
CA GLU A 135 -14.94 -2.37 -0.36
C GLU A 135 -15.56 -1.01 -0.04
N HIS A 136 -15.46 -0.54 1.21
CA HIS A 136 -15.92 0.80 1.59
C HIS A 136 -15.18 1.87 0.79
N LEU A 137 -13.86 1.76 0.66
CA LEU A 137 -13.07 2.66 -0.17
C LEU A 137 -13.48 2.56 -1.64
N SER A 138 -13.65 1.34 -2.16
CA SER A 138 -14.07 1.11 -3.55
C SER A 138 -15.46 1.67 -3.89
N ARG A 139 -16.35 1.81 -2.89
CA ARG A 139 -17.65 2.50 -3.04
C ARG A 139 -17.49 4.02 -3.03
N MET A 140 -16.51 4.54 -2.29
CA MET A 140 -16.23 5.98 -2.22
C MET A 140 -15.53 6.49 -3.49
N GLY A 141 -14.67 5.68 -4.11
CA GLY A 141 -13.86 6.09 -5.25
C GLY A 141 -13.19 4.92 -5.95
N ARG A 142 -12.30 5.22 -6.89
CA ARG A 142 -11.58 4.21 -7.67
C ARG A 142 -10.10 4.27 -7.39
N PHE A 143 -9.50 3.11 -7.13
CA PHE A 143 -8.05 2.93 -7.16
C PHE A 143 -7.60 2.76 -8.61
N THR A 144 -6.55 3.47 -9.00
CA THR A 144 -5.86 3.27 -10.28
C THR A 144 -4.36 3.23 -10.02
N SER A 145 -3.66 2.31 -10.66
CA SER A 145 -2.20 2.22 -10.61
C SER A 145 -1.62 2.74 -11.92
N ASP A 146 -0.63 3.63 -11.86
CA ASP A 146 0.13 4.03 -13.05
C ASP A 146 1.24 3.02 -13.39
N THR A 147 1.91 3.24 -14.52
CA THR A 147 3.05 2.42 -14.97
C THR A 147 4.24 2.44 -14.00
N HIS A 148 4.29 3.41 -13.08
CA HIS A 148 5.32 3.55 -12.05
C HIS A 148 4.87 2.97 -10.70
N ARG A 149 3.79 2.16 -10.67
CA ARG A 149 3.18 1.61 -9.45
C ARG A 149 2.71 2.67 -8.44
N ARG A 150 2.46 3.90 -8.87
CA ARG A 150 1.73 4.87 -8.05
C ARG A 150 0.26 4.50 -8.04
N VAL A 151 -0.27 4.30 -6.85
CA VAL A 151 -1.69 4.10 -6.63
C VAL A 151 -2.32 5.45 -6.35
N THR A 152 -3.31 5.79 -7.15
CA THR A 152 -4.17 6.94 -6.93
C THR A 152 -5.57 6.44 -6.63
N PHE A 153 -6.14 6.93 -5.54
CA PHE A 153 -7.53 6.77 -5.17
C PHE A 153 -8.23 8.09 -5.42
N ARG A 154 -9.19 8.10 -6.34
CA ARG A 154 -9.94 9.31 -6.69
C ARG A 154 -11.42 9.13 -6.42
N SER A 155 -11.98 10.08 -5.69
CA SER A 155 -13.42 10.23 -5.43
C SER A 155 -13.83 11.69 -5.58
N LYS A 156 -15.11 12.00 -5.39
CA LYS A 156 -15.62 13.38 -5.42
C LYS A 156 -15.05 14.27 -4.31
N TRP A 157 -14.69 13.69 -3.16
CA TRP A 157 -14.33 14.44 -1.96
C TRP A 157 -12.93 14.09 -1.41
N LEU A 158 -12.32 13.05 -1.97
CA LEU A 158 -11.05 12.51 -1.51
C LEU A 158 -10.17 12.12 -2.69
N ASP A 159 -8.97 12.69 -2.72
CA ASP A 159 -7.90 12.37 -3.67
C ASP A 159 -6.68 11.95 -2.86
N LEU A 160 -6.29 10.70 -3.02
CA LEU A 160 -5.19 10.07 -2.32
C LEU A 160 -4.24 9.50 -3.36
N HIS A 161 -2.97 9.88 -3.29
CA HIS A 161 -1.96 9.34 -4.18
C HIS A 161 -0.78 8.86 -3.35
N THR A 162 -0.26 7.70 -3.73
CA THR A 162 1.03 7.23 -3.22
C THR A 162 2.14 8.06 -3.85
N ARG A 163 3.23 8.18 -3.08
CA ARG A 163 4.43 8.88 -3.49
C ARG A 163 5.04 8.17 -4.69
N ASP A 164 5.66 8.96 -5.55
CA ASP A 164 6.48 8.46 -6.64
C ASP A 164 7.63 7.62 -6.07
N PRO A 165 7.75 6.31 -6.42
CA PRO A 165 8.85 5.48 -5.97
C PRO A 165 10.21 5.98 -6.46
N SER A 166 10.25 6.80 -7.51
CA SER A 166 11.47 7.40 -8.04
C SER A 166 11.98 8.60 -7.25
N LYS A 167 11.17 9.14 -6.31
CA LYS A 167 11.55 10.27 -5.46
C LYS A 167 12.10 9.75 -4.13
N ASN A 168 13.15 10.40 -3.63
CA ASN A 168 13.79 10.04 -2.36
C ASN A 168 12.76 9.79 -1.26
N LEU A 169 12.68 8.52 -0.84
CA LEU A 169 11.95 8.11 0.35
C LEU A 169 12.60 8.76 1.58
N ALA A 170 11.87 8.79 2.70
CA ALA A 170 12.46 9.24 3.95
C ALA A 170 13.74 8.43 4.20
N ASN A 171 14.88 9.13 4.31
CA ASN A 171 16.15 8.48 4.64
C ASN A 171 16.17 8.06 6.11
N ALA A 172 15.27 8.55 6.97
CA ALA A 172 15.13 8.08 8.33
C ALA A 172 13.95 7.10 8.46
N PHE A 173 14.21 5.79 8.32
CA PHE A 173 13.20 4.74 8.46
C PHE A 173 13.67 3.54 9.27
N PHE A 174 12.73 2.75 9.79
CA PHE A 174 12.97 1.48 10.47
C PHE A 174 11.85 0.49 10.19
N PHE A 175 12.06 -0.78 10.51
CA PHE A 175 11.07 -1.82 10.27
C PHE A 175 10.35 -2.20 11.55
N VAL A 176 9.05 -2.41 11.46
CA VAL A 176 8.17 -2.76 12.57
C VAL A 176 7.35 -3.98 12.23
N LYS A 177 7.25 -4.94 13.13
CA LYS A 177 6.33 -6.07 12.99
C LYS A 177 5.14 -5.90 13.94
N ASN A 178 3.93 -6.10 13.41
CA ASN A 178 2.76 -6.35 14.23
C ASN A 178 2.84 -7.82 14.68
N ASP A 179 2.81 -8.07 15.98
CA ASP A 179 2.64 -9.42 16.53
C ASP A 179 1.15 -9.78 16.63
#